data_AF-A0A7C1CW82-F1
#
_entry.id   AF-A0A7C1CW82-F1
#
_cell.length_a   1.000
_cell.length_b   1.000
_cell.length_c   1.000
_cell.angle_alpha   90.00
_cell.angle_beta   90.00
_cell.angle_gamma   90.00
#
_symmetry.space_group_name_H-M   'P 1'
#
loop_
_entity.id
_entity.type
_entity.pdbx_description
1 polymer ?
#
loop_
_entity_poly.entity_id
_entity_poly.type
_entity_poly.pdbx_seq_one_letter_code
_entity_poly.pdbx_strand_id
1 'polypeptide(L)'
;MKHPPKGVGKKEVLNMKRKTLLVIGLVVVLLLSTAAFSNSLNLATNALKGKNIGFVQLTLGTTYHAAMSDRFVELAKEFGANFTQVVSSNRSAAEQLSLAEDLIAKGVDILILNPVGDEIVPSVADLCARKNVPLFCVDNTSPGEGYVTSV
;
A
#
# COMPACT_ATOMS: atom_id res chain seq x y z
N MET A 1 -73.69 -22.04 -1.48
CA MET A 1 -72.64 -23.07 -1.68
C MET A 1 -71.29 -22.39 -1.77
N LYS A 2 -70.40 -22.63 -0.81
CA LYS A 2 -69.07 -22.02 -0.73
C LYS A 2 -68.15 -22.85 -1.65
N HIS A 3 -67.77 -22.31 -2.82
CA HIS A 3 -66.81 -22.98 -3.70
C HIS A 3 -65.44 -23.10 -2.99
N PRO A 4 -64.76 -24.26 -3.08
CA PRO A 4 -63.42 -24.40 -2.53
C PRO A 4 -62.43 -23.52 -3.32
N PRO A 5 -61.39 -22.96 -2.70
CA PRO A 5 -60.41 -22.15 -3.41
C PRO A 5 -59.72 -23.00 -4.48
N LYS A 6 -59.60 -22.46 -5.71
CA LYS A 6 -58.86 -23.08 -6.80
C LYS A 6 -57.42 -23.32 -6.32
N GLY A 7 -57.05 -24.59 -6.17
CA GLY A 7 -55.69 -24.97 -5.78
C GLY A 7 -54.69 -24.47 -6.82
N VAL A 8 -53.61 -23.85 -6.35
CA VAL A 8 -52.51 -23.37 -7.19
C VAL A 8 -51.96 -24.55 -7.99
N GLY A 9 -51.95 -24.43 -9.33
CA GLY A 9 -51.56 -25.53 -10.22
C GLY A 9 -50.07 -25.85 -10.10
N LYS A 10 -49.69 -27.13 -10.28
CA LYS A 10 -48.29 -27.59 -10.18
C LYS A 10 -47.29 -26.75 -11.00
N LYS A 11 -47.70 -26.21 -12.14
CA LYS A 11 -46.90 -25.32 -12.99
C LYS A 11 -46.64 -23.95 -12.36
N GLU A 12 -47.64 -23.37 -11.69
CA GLU A 12 -47.49 -22.10 -10.96
C GLU A 12 -46.59 -22.27 -9.72
N VAL A 13 -46.76 -23.36 -8.98
CA VAL A 13 -45.88 -23.69 -7.83
C VAL A 13 -44.43 -23.83 -8.29
N LEU A 14 -44.19 -24.46 -9.44
CA LEU A 14 -42.84 -24.63 -9.99
C LEU A 14 -42.22 -23.29 -10.44
N ASN A 15 -42.99 -22.44 -11.09
CA ASN A 15 -42.54 -21.10 -11.49
C ASN A 15 -42.24 -20.19 -10.30
N MET A 16 -43.02 -20.29 -9.22
CA MET A 16 -42.79 -19.53 -7.99
C MET A 16 -41.49 -19.96 -7.30
N LYS A 17 -41.22 -21.28 -7.19
CA LYS A 17 -39.95 -21.79 -6.66
C LYS A 17 -38.73 -21.31 -7.46
N ARG A 18 -38.83 -21.28 -8.80
CA ARG A 18 -37.75 -20.77 -9.69
C ARG A 18 -37.47 -19.29 -9.45
N LYS A 19 -38.51 -18.45 -9.32
CA LYS A 19 -38.35 -17.02 -9.02
C LYS A 19 -37.73 -16.79 -7.65
N THR A 20 -38.15 -17.55 -6.63
CA THR A 20 -37.56 -17.48 -5.28
C THR A 20 -36.08 -17.88 -5.28
N LEU A 21 -35.69 -18.93 -6.02
CA LEU A 21 -34.29 -19.34 -6.17
C LEU A 21 -33.43 -18.25 -6.85
N LEU A 22 -33.96 -17.58 -7.88
CA LEU A 22 -33.25 -16.49 -8.56
C LEU A 22 -33.04 -15.26 -7.66
N VAL A 23 -34.03 -14.90 -6.85
CA VAL A 23 -33.93 -13.77 -5.91
C VAL A 23 -32.92 -14.09 -4.79
N ILE A 24 -32.92 -15.30 -4.26
CA ILE A 24 -31.93 -15.73 -3.26
C ILE A 24 -30.51 -15.71 -3.86
N GLY A 25 -30.35 -16.18 -5.10
CA GLY A 25 -29.06 -16.11 -5.81
C GLY A 25 -28.56 -14.67 -5.97
N LEU A 26 -29.43 -13.74 -6.35
CA LEU A 26 -29.07 -12.33 -6.53
C LEU A 26 -28.68 -11.65 -5.21
N VAL A 27 -29.40 -11.95 -4.13
CA VAL A 27 -29.10 -11.42 -2.78
C VAL A 27 -27.76 -11.98 -2.27
N VAL A 28 -27.47 -13.26 -2.50
CA VAL A 28 -26.18 -13.87 -2.12
C VAL A 28 -25.02 -13.23 -2.90
N VAL A 29 -25.17 -12.97 -4.20
CA VAL A 29 -24.14 -12.28 -5.01
C VAL A 29 -23.87 -10.85 -4.53
N LEU A 30 -24.92 -10.11 -4.16
CA LEU A 30 -24.79 -8.76 -3.61
C LEU A 30 -24.09 -8.75 -2.24
N LEU A 31 -24.41 -9.72 -1.37
CA LEU A 31 -23.76 -9.88 -0.05
C LEU A 31 -22.30 -10.33 -0.15
N LEU A 32 -21.95 -11.16 -1.14
CA LEU A 32 -20.56 -11.54 -1.40
C LEU A 32 -19.72 -10.36 -1.92
N SER A 33 -20.34 -9.46 -2.68
CA SER A 33 -19.68 -8.28 -3.25
C SER A 33 -19.32 -7.22 -2.19
N THR A 34 -20.17 -7.03 -1.18
CA THR A 34 -19.89 -6.10 -0.07
C THR A 34 -18.82 -6.62 0.89
N ALA A 35 -18.82 -7.93 1.18
CA ALA A 35 -17.79 -8.56 2.00
C ALA A 35 -16.39 -8.46 1.37
N ALA A 36 -16.30 -8.60 0.04
CA ALA A 36 -15.04 -8.44 -0.69
C ALA A 36 -14.47 -7.01 -0.59
N PHE A 37 -15.34 -5.99 -0.62
CA PHE A 37 -14.94 -4.58 -0.54
C PHE A 37 -14.50 -4.15 0.87
N SER A 38 -15.19 -4.65 1.91
CA SER A 38 -14.77 -4.42 3.31
C SER A 38 -13.43 -5.07 3.62
N ASN A 39 -13.11 -6.22 3.00
CA ASN A 39 -11.84 -6.89 3.18
C ASN A 39 -10.68 -6.16 2.47
N SER A 40 -10.93 -5.56 1.30
CA SER A 40 -9.90 -4.77 0.59
C SER A 40 -9.50 -3.49 1.33
N LEU A 41 -10.43 -2.83 2.03
CA LEU A 41 -10.15 -1.61 2.79
C LEU A 41 -9.35 -1.88 4.07
N ASN A 42 -9.63 -3.01 4.73
CA ASN A 42 -8.85 -3.48 5.89
C ASN A 42 -7.45 -4.01 5.52
N LEU A 43 -7.22 -4.41 4.26
CA LEU A 43 -5.92 -4.89 3.80
C LEU A 43 -4.91 -3.74 3.66
N ALA A 44 -5.36 -2.58 3.19
CA ALA A 44 -4.52 -1.39 3.01
C ALA A 44 -4.00 -0.82 4.34
N THR A 45 -4.85 -0.77 5.38
CA THR A 45 -4.44 -0.32 6.73
C THR A 45 -3.54 -1.32 7.45
N ASN A 46 -3.59 -2.61 7.10
CA ASN A 46 -2.75 -3.65 7.69
C ASN A 46 -1.41 -3.86 6.98
N ALA A 47 -1.24 -3.41 5.74
CA ALA A 47 -0.06 -3.74 4.92
C ALA A 47 1.27 -3.22 5.49
N LEU A 48 1.26 -2.06 6.16
CA LEU A 48 2.46 -1.43 6.74
C LEU A 48 2.65 -1.74 8.22
N LYS A 49 1.66 -2.34 8.88
CA LYS A 49 1.70 -2.59 10.32
C LYS A 49 2.85 -3.52 10.68
N GLY A 50 3.73 -3.07 11.57
CA GLY A 50 4.92 -3.81 12.00
C GLY A 50 6.07 -3.87 10.99
N LYS A 51 5.94 -3.20 9.84
CA LYS A 51 7.02 -3.09 8.85
C LYS A 51 8.08 -2.08 9.29
N ASN A 52 9.34 -2.39 9.02
CA ASN A 52 10.47 -1.50 9.25
C ASN A 52 10.73 -0.65 8.00
N ILE A 53 10.51 0.66 8.08
CA ILE A 53 10.72 1.61 6.98
C ILE A 53 11.99 2.40 7.26
N GLY A 54 12.94 2.33 6.34
CA GLY A 54 14.13 3.16 6.33
C GLY A 54 13.96 4.37 5.41
N PHE A 55 14.36 5.56 5.87
CA PHE A 55 14.35 6.77 5.06
C PHE A 55 15.72 7.44 4.99
N VAL A 56 16.28 7.56 3.79
CA VAL A 56 17.51 8.33 3.52
C VAL A 56 17.12 9.70 2.99
N GLN A 57 17.31 10.72 3.81
CA GLN A 57 16.95 12.11 3.53
C GLN A 57 18.18 12.91 3.06
N LEU A 58 18.06 13.76 2.01
CA LEU A 58 19.19 14.56 1.54
C LEU A 58 19.55 15.70 2.51
N THR A 59 18.59 16.24 3.26
CA THR A 59 18.86 17.34 4.21
C THR A 59 17.72 17.56 5.21
N LEU A 60 18.03 18.23 6.33
CA LEU A 60 17.04 18.89 7.21
C LEU A 60 17.22 20.42 7.24
N GLY A 61 18.08 20.97 6.36
CA GLY A 61 18.46 22.39 6.38
C GLY A 61 17.38 23.36 5.88
N THR A 62 16.20 22.87 5.50
CA THR A 62 15.08 23.70 5.03
C THR A 62 13.79 23.29 5.73
N THR A 63 12.85 24.23 5.86
CA THR A 63 11.53 23.96 6.44
C THR A 63 10.74 22.88 5.70
N TYR A 64 10.85 22.81 4.37
CA TYR A 64 10.17 21.78 3.57
C TYR A 64 10.63 20.36 3.93
N HIS A 65 11.93 20.07 3.91
CA HIS A 65 12.44 18.73 4.25
C HIS A 65 12.20 18.34 5.71
N ALA A 66 12.20 19.31 6.63
CA ALA A 66 11.82 19.06 8.02
C ALA A 66 10.34 18.65 8.10
N ALA A 67 9.43 19.41 7.48
CA ALA A 67 8.01 19.08 7.44
C ALA A 67 7.71 17.74 6.74
N MET A 68 8.44 17.41 5.67
CA MET A 68 8.34 16.10 5.01
C MET A 68 8.74 14.96 5.95
N SER A 69 9.81 15.15 6.73
CA SER A 69 10.25 14.17 7.73
C SER A 69 9.20 13.98 8.83
N ASP A 70 8.68 15.08 9.37
CA ASP A 70 7.61 15.06 10.37
C ASP A 70 6.38 14.33 9.85
N ARG A 71 6.00 14.57 8.58
CA ARG A 71 4.87 13.89 7.95
C ARG A 71 5.08 12.39 7.81
N PHE A 72 6.29 11.93 7.45
CA PHE A 72 6.59 10.50 7.40
C PHE A 72 6.54 9.84 8.78
N VAL A 73 6.99 10.53 9.84
CA VAL A 73 6.87 10.04 11.23
C VAL A 73 5.41 9.89 11.62
N GLU A 74 4.57 10.87 11.32
CA GLU A 74 3.12 10.82 11.57
C GLU A 74 2.45 9.66 10.83
N LEU A 75 2.73 9.52 9.53
CA LEU A 75 2.18 8.44 8.70
C LEU A 75 2.62 7.07 9.22
N ALA A 76 3.90 6.88 9.54
CA ALA A 76 4.39 5.62 10.07
C ALA A 76 3.64 5.24 11.35
N LYS A 77 3.40 6.20 12.25
CA LYS A 77 2.60 5.98 13.46
C LYS A 77 1.13 5.64 13.14
N GLU A 78 0.51 6.39 12.23
CA GLU A 78 -0.88 6.18 11.80
C GLU A 78 -1.09 4.77 11.25
N PHE A 79 -0.14 4.28 10.46
CA PHE A 79 -0.17 2.95 9.84
C PHE A 79 0.49 1.84 10.68
N GLY A 80 1.00 2.16 11.87
CA GLY A 80 1.62 1.21 12.79
C GLY A 80 2.94 0.60 12.28
N ALA A 81 3.67 1.33 11.43
CA ALA A 81 5.01 0.96 10.96
C ALA A 81 6.11 1.48 11.91
N ASN A 82 7.25 0.79 11.92
CA ASN A 82 8.46 1.28 12.57
C ASN A 82 9.22 2.15 11.56
N PHE A 83 9.67 3.33 11.96
CA PHE A 83 10.33 4.28 11.06
C PHE A 83 11.73 4.65 11.56
N THR A 84 12.73 4.56 10.68
CA THR A 84 14.10 4.99 10.95
C THR A 84 14.56 5.92 9.84
N GLN A 85 14.87 7.17 10.21
CA GLN A 85 15.41 8.16 9.29
C GLN A 85 16.90 8.37 9.53
N VAL A 86 17.64 8.50 8.44
CA VAL A 86 19.03 8.98 8.41
C VAL A 86 19.14 10.12 7.41
N VAL A 87 20.02 11.08 7.68
CA VAL A 87 20.19 12.28 6.86
C VAL A 87 21.63 12.31 6.38
N SER A 88 21.82 12.55 5.08
CA SER A 88 23.16 12.78 4.54
C SER A 88 23.75 14.04 5.17
N SER A 89 24.90 13.89 5.83
CA SER A 89 25.59 14.98 6.50
C SER A 89 26.27 15.94 5.52
N ASN A 90 26.70 15.44 4.35
CA ASN A 90 27.48 16.21 3.38
C ASN A 90 26.82 16.30 1.99
N ARG A 91 25.57 15.84 1.84
CA ARG A 91 24.82 15.80 0.57
C ARG A 91 25.57 15.06 -0.55
N SER A 92 26.24 13.95 -0.21
CA SER A 92 26.96 13.13 -1.17
C SER A 92 26.17 11.89 -1.58
N ALA A 93 26.21 11.59 -2.87
CA ALA A 93 25.70 10.34 -3.44
C ALA A 93 26.36 9.11 -2.78
N ALA A 94 27.66 9.16 -2.51
CA ALA A 94 28.39 8.06 -1.89
C ALA A 94 27.95 7.84 -0.43
N GLU A 95 27.68 8.91 0.31
CA GLU A 95 27.15 8.81 1.67
C GLU A 95 25.73 8.23 1.65
N GLN A 96 24.86 8.68 0.75
CA GLN A 96 23.51 8.14 0.63
C GLN A 96 23.49 6.65 0.28
N LEU A 97 24.42 6.19 -0.57
CA LEU A 97 24.57 4.76 -0.85
C LEU A 97 24.94 3.98 0.41
N SER A 98 25.95 4.44 1.16
CA SER A 98 26.37 3.81 2.41
C SER A 98 25.25 3.79 3.45
N LEU A 99 24.50 4.87 3.58
CA LEU A 99 23.36 4.96 4.49
C LEU A 99 22.24 3.99 4.11
N ALA A 100 21.98 3.81 2.81
CA ALA A 100 21.03 2.82 2.31
C ALA A 100 21.49 1.39 2.61
N GLU A 101 22.78 1.08 2.40
CA GLU A 101 23.38 -0.22 2.75
C GLU A 101 23.22 -0.51 4.25
N ASP A 102 23.49 0.46 5.11
CA ASP A 102 23.36 0.33 6.56
C ASP A 102 21.91 0.07 7.00
N LEU A 103 20.95 0.78 6.42
CA LEU A 103 19.53 0.56 6.72
C LEU A 103 19.07 -0.83 6.27
N ILE A 104 19.47 -1.25 5.06
CA ILE A 104 19.16 -2.59 4.55
C ILE A 104 19.80 -3.67 5.43
N ALA A 105 21.05 -3.48 5.86
CA ALA A 105 21.73 -4.39 6.79
C ALA A 105 21.04 -4.48 8.16
N LYS A 106 20.40 -3.39 8.61
CA LYS A 106 19.55 -3.36 9.82
C LYS A 106 18.17 -4.01 9.63
N GLY A 107 17.85 -4.51 8.44
CA GLY A 107 16.64 -5.28 8.18
C GLY A 107 15.39 -4.42 7.98
N VAL A 108 15.51 -3.29 7.27
CA VAL A 108 14.33 -2.57 6.80
C VAL A 108 13.58 -3.41 5.74
N ASP A 109 12.26 -3.43 5.84
CA ASP A 109 11.37 -4.05 4.85
C ASP A 109 11.21 -3.18 3.61
N ILE A 110 11.34 -1.85 3.76
CA ILE A 110 11.10 -0.85 2.72
C ILE A 110 12.16 0.25 2.85
N LEU A 111 12.70 0.72 1.72
CA LEU A 111 13.58 1.88 1.66
C LEU A 111 12.88 3.05 0.95
N ILE A 112 12.92 4.22 1.57
CA ILE A 112 12.55 5.50 0.98
C ILE A 112 13.85 6.30 0.78
N LEU A 113 14.00 6.91 -0.38
CA LEU A 113 15.14 7.76 -0.73
C LEU A 113 14.63 9.14 -1.18
N ASN A 114 15.10 10.19 -0.53
CA ASN A 114 15.10 11.54 -1.11
C ASN A 114 16.54 11.79 -1.63
N PRO A 115 16.80 11.58 -2.93
CA PRO A 115 18.16 11.53 -3.44
C PRO A 115 18.78 12.93 -3.54
N VAL A 116 20.11 13.03 -3.44
CA VAL A 116 20.82 14.30 -3.71
C VAL A 116 20.77 14.70 -5.18
N GLY A 117 20.50 13.75 -6.08
CA GLY A 117 20.31 13.92 -7.52
C GLY A 117 19.93 12.61 -8.19
N ASP A 118 19.48 12.67 -9.45
CA ASP A 118 19.04 11.48 -10.21
C ASP A 118 20.16 10.43 -10.38
N GLU A 119 21.43 10.85 -10.36
CA GLU A 119 22.57 9.98 -10.63
C GLU A 119 22.79 8.87 -9.59
N ILE A 120 22.32 9.05 -8.35
CA ILE A 120 22.48 8.03 -7.30
C ILE A 120 21.38 6.96 -7.35
N VAL A 121 20.23 7.29 -7.92
CA VAL A 121 19.03 6.44 -7.88
C VAL A 121 19.26 5.05 -8.48
N PRO A 122 19.92 4.88 -9.64
CA PRO A 122 20.18 3.55 -10.20
C PRO A 122 21.02 2.67 -9.26
N SER A 123 22.02 3.24 -8.58
CA SER A 123 22.87 2.47 -7.66
C SER A 123 22.10 1.95 -6.45
N VAL A 124 21.21 2.80 -5.90
CA VAL A 124 20.34 2.41 -4.77
C VAL A 124 19.26 1.43 -5.22
N ALA A 125 18.70 1.60 -6.42
CA ALA A 125 17.73 0.68 -7.01
C ALA A 125 18.34 -0.71 -7.21
N ASP A 126 19.54 -0.80 -7.77
CA ASP A 126 20.26 -2.06 -7.93
C ASP A 126 20.57 -2.73 -6.59
N LEU A 127 20.97 -1.96 -5.58
CA LEU A 127 21.18 -2.45 -4.22
C LEU A 127 19.88 -3.05 -3.64
N CYS A 128 18.79 -2.29 -3.71
CA CYS A 128 17.45 -2.70 -3.27
C CYS A 128 16.97 -3.96 -3.99
N ALA A 129 17.13 -4.04 -5.31
CA ALA A 129 16.75 -5.21 -6.11
C ALA A 129 17.54 -6.46 -5.70
N ARG A 130 18.86 -6.36 -5.53
CA ARG A 130 19.70 -7.49 -5.07
C ARG A 130 19.33 -7.98 -3.67
N LYS A 131 18.78 -7.09 -2.84
CA LYS A 131 18.40 -7.39 -1.45
C LYS A 131 16.91 -7.68 -1.29
N ASN A 132 16.15 -7.63 -2.38
CA ASN A 132 14.70 -7.79 -2.41
C ASN A 132 13.97 -6.82 -1.46
N VAL A 133 14.43 -5.57 -1.42
CA VAL A 133 13.84 -4.46 -0.64
C VAL A 133 13.18 -3.49 -1.61
N PRO A 134 11.87 -3.24 -1.53
CA PRO A 134 11.19 -2.22 -2.32
C PRO A 134 11.78 -0.82 -2.10
N LEU A 135 11.98 -0.07 -3.18
CA LEU A 135 12.49 1.29 -3.20
C LEU A 135 11.43 2.29 -3.64
N PHE A 136 11.24 3.35 -2.85
CA PHE A 136 10.43 4.52 -3.17
C PHE A 136 11.31 5.77 -3.19
N CYS A 137 11.29 6.52 -4.28
CA CYS A 137 12.05 7.76 -4.41
C CYS A 137 11.11 8.97 -4.38
N VAL A 138 11.45 9.98 -3.58
CA VAL A 138 10.60 11.17 -3.35
C VAL A 138 11.36 12.47 -3.62
N ASP A 139 10.60 13.48 -4.05
CA ASP A 139 11.02 14.87 -4.23
C ASP A 139 12.05 15.08 -5.35
N ASN A 140 13.33 14.79 -5.16
CA ASN A 140 14.39 15.17 -6.08
C ASN A 140 14.74 14.09 -7.13
N THR A 141 13.74 13.50 -7.79
CA THR A 141 13.97 12.44 -8.79
C THR A 141 13.02 12.54 -9.99
N SER A 142 13.47 12.05 -11.15
CA SER A 142 12.63 11.75 -12.31
C SER A 142 12.09 10.32 -12.26
N PRO A 143 11.05 9.95 -13.02
CA PRO A 143 10.65 8.54 -13.17
C PRO A 143 11.73 7.67 -13.82
N GLY A 144 11.83 6.41 -13.40
CA GLY A 144 12.80 5.44 -13.93
C GLY A 144 12.44 3.99 -13.62
N GLU A 145 13.39 3.07 -13.84
CA GLU A 145 13.20 1.63 -13.61
C GLU A 145 13.72 1.21 -12.22
N GLY A 146 13.08 0.20 -11.63
CA GLY A 146 13.53 -0.40 -10.36
C GLY A 146 13.07 0.31 -9.09
N TYR A 147 12.28 1.37 -9.20
CA TYR A 147 11.69 2.09 -8.07
C TYR A 147 10.34 2.71 -8.45
N VAL A 148 9.59 3.13 -7.43
CA VAL A 148 8.38 3.94 -7.59
C VAL A 148 8.70 5.38 -7.17
N THR A 149 8.20 6.37 -7.92
CA THR A 149 8.28 7.77 -7.52
C THR A 149 6.92 8.45 -7.61
N SER A 150 6.69 9.44 -6.75
CA SER A 150 5.60 10.40 -6.86
C SER A 150 6.20 11.79 -7.00
N VAL A 151 5.67 12.56 -7.96
CA VAL A 151 5.82 14.02 -8.02
C VAL A 151 5.13 14.69 -6.83
#